data_AF-A0A3N1NSI1-F1
#
_entry.id   AF-A0A3N1NSI1-F1
#
_cell.length_a   1.000
_cell.length_b   1.000
_cell.length_c   1.000
_cell.angle_alpha   90.00
_cell.angle_beta   90.00
_cell.angle_gamma   90.00
#
_symmetry.space_group_name_H-M   'P 1'
#
loop_
_entity.id
_entity.type
_entity.pdbx_description
1 polymer ?
#
loop_
_entity_poly.entity_id
_entity_poly.type
_entity_poly.pdbx_seq_one_letter_code
_entity_poly.pdbx_strand_id
1 'polypeptide(L)'
;MNQFSRAIGLKLLLASAVFIALGCQAQESEVVKPKLAFDVEVGKSRLHYLQYNAELYYPCPKISLTRGDKVLEQRDLCTYQDRFGNSFDIRNDISFVEIDDAKVENNKLAFTVDVSLKGATAFLLKCTLPFDENKLGEQHCTVEDLPN
;
A
#
# COMPACT_ATOMS: atom_id res chain seq x y z
N MET A 1 32.65 -21.96 -73.33
CA MET A 1 32.88 -20.98 -74.42
C MET A 1 32.34 -19.62 -73.98
N ASN A 2 33.18 -18.60 -74.16
CA ASN A 2 32.94 -17.15 -74.19
C ASN A 2 32.67 -16.35 -72.90
N GLN A 3 33.67 -15.51 -72.61
CA GLN A 3 33.63 -14.25 -71.86
C GLN A 3 32.76 -13.19 -72.55
N PHE A 4 32.35 -12.15 -71.79
CA PHE A 4 32.39 -10.69 -72.07
C PHE A 4 31.56 -10.01 -70.93
N SER A 5 32.12 -9.36 -69.91
CA SER A 5 32.87 -8.09 -69.82
C SER A 5 32.04 -6.82 -70.06
N ARG A 6 32.16 -5.88 -69.08
CA ARG A 6 31.75 -4.45 -68.98
C ARG A 6 30.49 -4.15 -68.15
N ALA A 7 30.36 -3.04 -67.42
CA ALA A 7 31.24 -2.14 -66.66
C ALA A 7 30.35 -0.95 -66.21
N ILE A 8 30.53 -0.50 -64.96
CA ILE A 8 30.36 0.87 -64.45
C ILE A 8 28.93 1.48 -64.44
N GLY A 9 28.48 1.86 -63.24
CA GLY A 9 27.27 2.67 -63.08
C GLY A 9 26.96 3.00 -61.63
N LEU A 10 27.90 3.66 -60.95
CA LEU A 10 27.77 4.27 -59.62
C LEU A 10 26.49 5.13 -59.52
N LYS A 11 25.52 4.74 -58.68
CA LYS A 11 24.51 5.67 -58.13
C LYS A 11 24.15 5.29 -56.69
N LEU A 12 24.76 6.05 -55.78
CA LEU A 12 24.21 6.59 -54.52
C LEU A 12 22.87 5.98 -54.07
N LEU A 13 22.90 5.19 -53.00
CA LEU A 13 21.71 4.95 -52.17
C LEU A 13 22.06 5.31 -50.72
N LEU A 14 21.31 6.27 -50.22
CA LEU A 14 21.51 6.98 -48.97
C LEU A 14 21.50 6.03 -47.78
N ALA A 15 22.43 6.26 -46.85
CA ALA A 15 22.40 5.71 -45.51
C ALA A 15 21.17 6.26 -44.76
N SER A 16 20.15 5.43 -44.55
CA SER A 16 19.10 5.70 -43.56
C SER A 16 19.55 5.15 -42.22
N ALA A 17 20.24 5.98 -41.44
CA ALA A 17 20.46 5.76 -40.02
C ALA A 17 19.11 5.85 -39.29
N VAL A 18 18.48 4.70 -39.05
CA VAL A 18 17.34 4.62 -38.13
C VAL A 18 17.92 4.75 -36.73
N PHE A 19 17.90 5.97 -36.21
CA PHE A 19 18.08 6.22 -34.78
C PHE A 19 16.88 5.59 -34.06
N ILE A 20 17.06 4.36 -33.57
CA ILE A 20 16.18 3.79 -32.55
C ILE A 20 16.53 4.54 -31.27
N ALA A 21 15.91 5.71 -31.10
CA ALA A 21 15.79 6.32 -29.79
C ALA A 21 14.92 5.37 -28.97
N LEU A 22 15.56 4.49 -28.18
CA LEU A 22 14.94 3.90 -27.01
C LEU A 22 14.58 5.08 -26.09
N GLY A 23 13.39 5.64 -26.29
CA GLY A 23 12.75 6.45 -25.27
C GLY A 23 12.48 5.53 -24.10
N CYS A 24 13.35 5.56 -23.09
CA CYS A 24 12.94 5.18 -21.74
C CYS A 24 11.79 6.13 -21.37
N GLN A 25 10.56 5.71 -21.63
CA GLN A 25 9.43 6.27 -20.91
C GLN A 25 9.61 5.83 -19.47
N ALA A 26 10.26 6.68 -18.67
CA ALA A 26 10.14 6.64 -17.23
C ALA A 26 8.65 6.82 -16.95
N GLN A 27 7.95 5.72 -16.80
CA GLN A 27 6.56 5.70 -16.37
C GLN A 27 6.57 6.32 -14.97
N GLU A 28 6.19 7.59 -14.90
CA GLU A 28 6.02 8.31 -13.64
C GLU A 28 4.98 7.53 -12.84
N SER A 29 5.45 6.78 -11.84
CA SER A 29 4.59 6.03 -10.94
C SER A 29 3.70 7.06 -10.24
N GLU A 30 2.41 7.06 -10.58
CA GLU A 30 1.42 7.93 -9.94
C GLU A 30 1.51 7.72 -8.42
N VAL A 31 1.97 8.75 -7.70
CA VAL A 31 2.15 8.67 -6.26
C VAL A 31 0.77 8.69 -5.62
N VAL A 32 0.26 7.51 -5.26
CA VAL A 32 -1.03 7.36 -4.58
C VAL A 32 -0.99 8.14 -3.27
N LYS A 33 -1.89 9.12 -3.12
CA LYS A 33 -1.98 9.93 -1.89
C LYS A 33 -2.81 9.22 -0.83
N PRO A 34 -2.40 9.23 0.45
CA PRO A 34 -3.21 8.71 1.53
C PRO A 34 -4.49 9.56 1.72
N LYS A 35 -5.60 8.90 2.08
CA LYS A 35 -6.85 9.57 2.49
C LYS A 35 -6.72 10.19 3.89
N LEU A 36 -5.91 9.58 4.75
CA LEU A 36 -5.61 10.08 6.08
C LEU A 36 -4.14 9.81 6.39
N ALA A 37 -3.45 10.82 6.94
CA ALA A 37 -2.08 10.72 7.38
C ALA A 37 -1.86 11.61 8.59
N PHE A 38 -1.14 11.11 9.59
CA PHE A 38 -0.72 11.92 10.73
C PHE A 38 0.55 11.36 11.37
N ASP A 39 1.23 12.25 12.09
CA ASP A 39 2.41 11.94 12.88
C ASP A 39 2.15 12.26 14.35
N VAL A 40 2.67 11.44 15.26
CA VAL A 40 2.62 11.68 16.71
C VAL A 40 3.99 11.46 17.34
N GLU A 41 4.46 12.42 18.13
CA GLU A 41 5.67 12.28 18.94
C GLU A 41 5.40 11.38 20.15
N VAL A 42 6.28 10.42 20.38
CA VAL A 42 6.25 9.48 21.50
C VAL A 42 7.66 9.35 22.07
N GLY A 43 7.94 10.12 23.13
CA GLY A 43 9.28 10.18 23.73
C GLY A 43 10.31 10.70 22.73
N LYS A 44 11.30 9.87 22.38
CA LYS A 44 12.34 10.17 21.38
C LYS A 44 12.02 9.70 19.96
N SER A 45 10.82 9.18 19.75
CA SER A 45 10.42 8.55 18.50
C SER A 45 9.16 9.20 17.94
N ARG A 46 8.92 9.00 16.65
CA ARG A 46 7.73 9.49 15.96
C ARG A 46 6.96 8.30 15.37
N LEU A 47 5.68 8.24 15.68
CA LEU A 47 4.74 7.34 15.03
C LEU A 47 4.20 8.01 13.77
N HIS A 48 4.25 7.31 12.64
CA HIS A 48 3.64 7.72 11.39
C HIS A 48 2.48 6.78 11.08
N TYR A 49 1.33 7.34 10.76
CA TYR A 49 0.17 6.60 10.30
C TYR A 49 -0.23 7.07 8.91
N LEU A 50 -0.42 6.12 8.00
CA LEU A 50 -0.88 6.37 6.64
C LEU A 50 -2.03 5.43 6.33
N GLN A 51 -3.10 5.98 5.77
CA GLN A 51 -4.26 5.23 5.37
C GLN A 51 -4.69 5.67 3.98
N TYR A 52 -4.91 4.72 3.09
CA TYR A 52 -5.30 4.97 1.71
C TYR A 52 -6.79 4.66 1.52
N ASN A 53 -7.34 5.03 0.36
CA ASN A 53 -8.65 4.54 -0.02
C ASN A 53 -8.56 3.03 -0.24
N ALA A 54 -9.34 2.28 0.55
CA ALA A 54 -9.23 0.83 0.59
C ALA A 54 -9.80 0.14 -0.65
N GLU A 55 -10.68 0.79 -1.40
CA GLU A 55 -11.26 0.26 -2.64
C GLU A 55 -10.34 0.39 -3.86
N LEU A 56 -9.31 1.26 -3.80
CA LEU A 56 -8.56 1.66 -4.98
C LEU A 56 -7.16 1.06 -5.10
N TYR A 57 -6.37 1.03 -4.03
CA TYR A 57 -4.91 0.76 -4.15
C TYR A 57 -4.31 -0.09 -3.03
N TYR A 58 -4.49 0.34 -1.77
CA TYR A 58 -3.88 -0.29 -0.61
C TYR A 58 -4.89 -0.31 0.54
N PRO A 59 -5.57 -1.45 0.79
CA PRO A 59 -6.61 -1.52 1.81
C PRO A 59 -6.05 -1.43 3.24
N CYS A 60 -4.78 -1.80 3.43
CA CYS A 60 -4.17 -1.83 4.74
C CYS A 60 -3.59 -0.46 5.13
N PRO A 61 -3.94 0.07 6.32
CA PRO A 61 -3.22 1.16 6.92
C PRO A 61 -1.76 0.77 7.16
N LYS A 62 -0.85 1.71 6.94
CA LYS A 62 0.57 1.56 7.23
C LYS A 62 0.89 2.35 8.49
N ILE A 63 1.65 1.71 9.37
CA ILE A 63 2.15 2.33 10.59
C ILE A 63 3.65 2.13 10.67
N SER A 64 4.39 3.17 11.01
CA SER A 64 5.82 3.07 11.29
C SER A 64 6.20 3.87 12.52
N LEU A 65 7.22 3.37 13.23
CA LEU A 65 7.82 4.05 14.36
C LEU A 65 9.27 4.37 13.99
N THR A 66 9.64 5.64 14.06
CA THR A 66 10.97 6.14 13.68
C THR A 66 11.65 6.83 14.85
N ARG A 67 12.99 6.86 14.83
CA ARG A 67 13.82 7.62 15.76
C ARG A 67 14.90 8.35 14.97
N GLY A 68 14.74 9.66 14.79
CA GLY A 68 15.47 10.38 13.75
C GLY A 68 15.16 9.76 12.39
N ASP A 69 16.20 9.47 11.60
CA ASP A 69 16.05 8.89 10.26
C ASP A 69 15.93 7.35 10.27
N LYS A 70 15.97 6.72 11.45
CA LYS A 70 15.92 5.25 11.57
C LYS A 70 14.48 4.77 11.78
N VAL A 71 14.01 3.87 10.91
CA VAL A 71 12.81 3.07 11.17
C VAL A 71 13.12 2.01 12.22
N LEU A 72 12.44 2.08 13.37
CA LEU A 72 12.51 1.07 14.42
C LEU A 72 11.62 -0.13 14.07
N GLU A 73 10.41 0.17 13.61
CA GLU A 73 9.40 -0.83 13.26
C GLU A 73 8.43 -0.27 12.21
N GLN A 74 7.90 -1.15 11.36
CA GLN A 74 6.88 -0.82 10.37
C GLN A 74 5.95 -2.01 10.18
N ARG A 75 4.65 -1.76 10.06
CA ARG A 75 3.63 -2.78 9.78
C ARG A 75 2.55 -2.27 8.85
N ASP A 76 2.04 -3.18 8.03
CA ASP A 76 0.80 -3.01 7.30
C ASP A 76 -0.30 -3.76 8.07
N LEU A 77 -1.36 -3.07 8.46
CA LEU A 77 -2.47 -3.62 9.25
C LEU A 77 -3.48 -4.29 8.31
N CYS A 78 -3.18 -5.52 7.87
CA CYS A 78 -4.00 -6.25 6.90
C CYS A 78 -4.82 -7.40 7.49
N THR A 79 -4.40 -7.93 8.64
CA THR A 79 -4.97 -9.16 9.19
C THR A 79 -5.74 -8.87 10.45
N TYR A 80 -6.97 -9.38 10.50
CA TYR A 80 -7.93 -9.16 11.57
C TYR A 80 -8.58 -10.49 11.96
N GLN A 81 -9.35 -10.50 13.04
CA GLN A 81 -10.09 -11.68 13.48
C GLN A 81 -11.59 -11.40 13.48
N ASP A 82 -12.37 -12.38 13.05
CA ASP A 82 -13.83 -12.36 13.15
C ASP A 82 -14.31 -12.67 14.58
N ARG A 83 -15.63 -12.71 14.78
CA ARG A 83 -16.23 -13.00 16.10
C ARG A 83 -15.95 -14.40 16.64
N PHE A 84 -15.50 -15.32 15.79
CA PHE A 84 -15.18 -16.70 16.14
C PHE A 84 -13.65 -16.90 16.32
N GLY A 85 -12.86 -15.84 16.16
CA GLY A 85 -11.39 -15.89 16.24
C GLY A 85 -10.72 -16.36 14.96
N ASN A 86 -11.45 -16.53 13.86
CA ASN A 86 -10.85 -16.87 12.57
C ASN A 86 -10.16 -15.62 12.00
N SER A 87 -8.91 -15.80 11.57
CA SER A 87 -8.16 -14.71 10.95
C SER A 87 -8.57 -14.53 9.48
N PHE A 88 -8.64 -13.28 9.03
CA PHE A 88 -8.89 -12.93 7.63
C PHE A 88 -7.97 -11.78 7.20
N ASP A 89 -7.67 -11.72 5.90
CA ASP A 89 -6.84 -10.70 5.27
C ASP A 89 -7.70 -9.78 4.38
N ILE A 90 -7.74 -8.49 4.70
CA ILE A 90 -8.55 -7.51 3.96
C ILE A 90 -8.10 -7.26 2.52
N ARG A 91 -6.98 -7.84 2.09
CA ARG A 91 -6.56 -7.81 0.68
C ARG A 91 -7.28 -8.83 -0.18
N ASN A 92 -7.73 -9.95 0.42
CA ASN A 92 -8.15 -11.13 -0.32
C ASN A 92 -9.51 -11.70 0.12
N ASP A 93 -9.89 -11.54 1.38
CA ASP A 93 -11.00 -12.29 1.99
C ASP A 93 -12.31 -11.49 2.08
N ILE A 94 -12.29 -10.25 1.62
CA ILE A 94 -13.41 -9.29 1.75
C ILE A 94 -14.17 -9.08 0.45
N SER A 95 -15.44 -8.71 0.57
CA SER A 95 -16.24 -8.07 -0.47
C SER A 95 -16.22 -6.54 -0.33
N PHE A 96 -16.06 -6.04 0.90
CA PHE A 96 -16.02 -4.62 1.23
C PHE A 96 -15.17 -4.40 2.48
N VAL A 97 -14.44 -3.29 2.52
CA VAL A 97 -13.80 -2.78 3.74
C VAL A 97 -13.76 -1.27 3.73
N GLU A 98 -14.13 -0.68 4.86
CA GLU A 98 -13.90 0.70 5.17
C GLU A 98 -13.22 0.79 6.54
N ILE A 99 -12.24 1.67 6.65
CA ILE A 99 -11.49 1.90 7.89
C ILE A 99 -11.64 3.37 8.19
N ASP A 100 -12.02 3.73 9.41
CA ASP A 100 -12.26 5.11 9.81
C ASP A 100 -11.89 5.36 11.28
N ASP A 101 -12.13 6.58 11.74
CA ASP A 101 -11.93 7.04 13.13
C ASP A 101 -10.51 6.82 13.67
N ALA A 102 -9.52 6.74 12.79
CA ALA A 102 -8.13 6.55 13.20
C ALA A 102 -7.64 7.74 14.00
N LYS A 103 -7.31 7.50 15.28
CA LYS A 103 -6.83 8.52 16.21
C LYS A 103 -5.89 7.92 17.24
N VAL A 104 -5.04 8.76 17.81
CA VAL A 104 -4.16 8.36 18.91
C VAL A 104 -4.70 8.88 20.24
N GLU A 105 -4.82 7.99 21.22
CA GLU A 105 -5.21 8.31 22.58
C GLU A 105 -4.42 7.44 23.57
N ASN A 106 -3.78 8.03 24.57
CA ASN A 106 -3.04 7.33 25.62
C ASN A 106 -2.03 6.28 25.08
N ASN A 107 -1.19 6.67 24.10
CA ASN A 107 -0.22 5.79 23.42
C ASN A 107 -0.84 4.54 22.78
N LYS A 108 -2.08 4.66 22.32
CA LYS A 108 -2.77 3.64 21.53
C LYS A 108 -3.31 4.29 20.27
N LEU A 109 -3.06 3.66 19.13
CA LEU A 109 -3.77 3.95 17.90
C LEU A 109 -5.11 3.21 17.97
N ALA A 110 -6.21 3.95 17.97
CA ALA A 110 -7.57 3.42 17.89
C ALA A 110 -8.15 3.69 16.50
N PHE A 111 -8.91 2.75 15.95
CA PHE A 111 -9.58 2.88 14.65
C PHE A 111 -10.70 1.86 14.53
N THR A 112 -11.65 2.12 13.64
CA THR A 112 -12.78 1.24 13.34
C THR A 112 -12.57 0.59 11.98
N VAL A 113 -12.96 -0.67 11.83
CA VAL A 113 -12.99 -1.38 10.54
C VAL A 113 -14.40 -1.90 10.30
N ASP A 114 -15.07 -1.37 9.30
CA ASP A 114 -16.29 -1.94 8.74
C ASP A 114 -15.91 -2.91 7.63
N VAL A 115 -16.32 -4.17 7.77
CA VAL A 115 -15.88 -5.23 6.86
C VAL A 115 -17.03 -6.18 6.54
N SER A 116 -17.11 -6.55 5.26
CA SER A 116 -17.91 -7.67 4.79
C SER A 116 -16.97 -8.72 4.22
N LEU A 117 -16.99 -9.92 4.79
CA LEU A 117 -16.24 -11.06 4.25
C LEU A 117 -16.99 -11.65 3.06
N LYS A 118 -16.25 -12.25 2.12
CA LYS A 118 -16.85 -12.97 0.99
C LYS A 118 -17.79 -14.07 1.48
N GLY A 119 -19.08 -13.91 1.23
CA GLY A 119 -20.10 -14.88 1.62
C GLY A 119 -20.56 -14.82 3.07
N ALA A 120 -20.23 -13.76 3.81
CA ALA A 120 -20.70 -13.53 5.19
C ALA A 120 -21.35 -12.15 5.37
N THR A 121 -22.05 -11.98 6.49
CA THR A 121 -22.64 -10.69 6.89
C THR A 121 -21.54 -9.69 7.25
N ALA A 122 -21.80 -8.41 6.98
CA ALA A 122 -20.92 -7.31 7.42
C ALA A 122 -20.90 -7.18 8.96
N PHE A 123 -19.77 -6.73 9.50
CA PHE A 123 -19.59 -6.46 10.92
C PHE A 123 -18.54 -5.36 11.15
N LEU A 124 -18.64 -4.73 12.33
CA LEU A 124 -17.72 -3.68 12.75
C LEU A 124 -16.69 -4.23 13.73
N LEU A 125 -15.44 -3.83 13.57
CA LEU A 125 -14.34 -4.06 14.50
C LEU A 125 -13.87 -2.74 15.11
N LYS A 126 -13.83 -2.67 16.44
CA LYS A 126 -13.09 -1.63 17.16
C LYS A 126 -11.70 -2.12 17.46
N CYS A 127 -10.70 -1.52 16.83
CA CYS A 127 -9.31 -1.94 16.93
C CYS A 127 -8.48 -0.95 17.73
N THR A 128 -7.52 -1.51 18.47
CA THR A 128 -6.46 -0.74 19.14
C THR A 128 -5.11 -1.37 18.87
N LEU A 129 -4.08 -0.53 18.76
CA LEU A 129 -2.70 -0.93 18.66
C LEU A 129 -1.89 -0.08 19.66
N PRO A 130 -1.46 -0.64 20.80
CA PRO A 130 -0.61 0.07 21.74
C PRO A 130 0.77 0.26 21.12
N PHE A 131 1.46 1.32 21.52
CA PHE A 131 2.85 1.57 21.13
C PHE A 131 3.59 2.29 22.25
N ASP A 132 4.91 2.23 22.22
CA ASP A 132 5.79 3.05 23.04
C ASP A 132 6.90 3.66 22.16
N GLU A 133 7.83 4.39 22.77
CA GLU A 133 8.90 5.04 22.01
C GLU A 133 9.87 4.05 21.33
N ASN A 134 9.81 2.75 21.63
CA ASN A 134 10.73 1.74 21.15
C ASN A 134 10.09 0.72 20.21
N LYS A 135 8.78 0.44 20.33
CA LYS A 135 8.09 -0.60 19.55
C LYS A 135 6.59 -0.36 19.36
N LEU A 136 6.04 -1.05 18.37
CA LEU A 136 4.61 -1.28 18.24
C LEU A 136 4.21 -2.53 19.05
N GLY A 137 3.08 -2.48 19.75
CA GLY A 137 2.50 -3.62 20.46
C GLY A 137 1.69 -4.53 19.54
N GLU A 138 0.85 -5.42 20.09
CA GLU A 138 -0.03 -6.27 19.28
C GLU A 138 -1.38 -5.57 19.02
N GLN A 139 -1.93 -5.80 17.82
CA GLN A 139 -3.24 -5.28 17.47
C GLN A 139 -4.31 -6.11 18.18
N HIS A 140 -5.27 -5.44 18.80
CA HIS A 140 -6.43 -6.07 19.41
C HIS A 140 -7.71 -5.45 18.85
N CYS A 141 -8.59 -6.28 18.32
CA CYS A 141 -9.88 -5.86 17.79
C CYS A 141 -11.01 -6.59 18.50
N THR A 142 -12.11 -5.88 18.74
CA THR A 142 -13.35 -6.45 19.28
C THR A 142 -14.47 -6.21 18.28
N VAL A 143 -15.25 -7.26 17.99
CA VAL A 143 -16.48 -7.13 17.20
C VAL A 143 -17.48 -6.30 17.99
N GLU A 144 -18.00 -5.26 17.38
CA GLU A 144 -19.12 -4.51 17.94
C GLU A 144 -20.42 -5.21 17.54
N ASP A 145 -21.27 -5.51 18.51
CA ASP A 145 -22.63 -5.93 18.22
C ASP A 145 -23.34 -4.73 17.59
N LEU A 146 -23.82 -4.88 16.35
CA LEU A 146 -24.64 -3.86 15.72
C LEU A 146 -25.84 -3.58 16.64
N PRO A 147 -26.17 -2.31 16.93
CA PRO A 147 -27.35 -2.00 17.73
C PRO A 147 -28.57 -2.62 17.05
N ASN A 148 -29.30 -3.45 17.81
CA ASN A 148 -30.57 -4.05 17.39
C ASN A 148 -31.62 -3.01 17.01
#